data_AF-A0A661R7R4-F1
#
_entry.id   AF-A0A661R7R4-F1
#
_cell.length_a   1.000
_cell.length_b   1.000
_cell.length_c   1.000
_cell.angle_alpha   90.00
_cell.angle_beta   90.00
_cell.angle_gamma   90.00
#
_symmetry.space_group_name_H-M   'P 1'
#
loop_
_entity.id
_entity.type
_entity.pdbx_description
1 polymer ?
#
loop_
_entity_poly.entity_id
_entity_poly.type
_entity_poly.pdbx_seq_one_letter_code
_entity_poly.pdbx_strand_id
1 'polypeptide(L)'
;MIPKECKRLAEVDFPIAVVSRHSAREKSIRHGHPSTLHLWWARRPLAACRAMLMALLLPDPCDAKCPGEFKTKARELLLNMPGWNTQRMNRQVKSDKGLRKAILTFIGDFANWDNSSNKDYLTTARGLVKAAHPEETPLVVDPFAGGGSIPLEALRLGCEAFASDLNPVACLILKVMLEDIPRHGPELAEELRRVGKEIKDKAEKELAEFYPDDPDGAKPIAYLWARTVRCESPNCGAEIPLMRSFWLCKKANRKRALRYKVARPKRQPPRVEFEIFEPKSDNEVPSGTVTRGNAACPCCNMVLPVPRVRLQLAEQRGGADVIFDANGKRTGGARMTAVVTLHPGIQGRNYRLPNKRDYQAVWKAQKRLKAILDEWERGGKKGLCPVPDEPTPAGGGSGAGRAFSVQKYGMMTFGDLFTARQKVGLLALTNETKDAVNSTLKTLIALLIGKGADGNSSLCRWMASSENPVNQFSRQALPIVWDFCESSPASQARGVFLSSIGS
;
A
#
# COMPACT_ATOMS: atom_id res chain seq x y z
N MET A 1 -36.76 13.67 -22.54
CA MET A 1 -35.51 12.94 -22.84
C MET A 1 -34.59 13.82 -23.69
N ILE A 2 -33.27 13.75 -23.53
CA ILE A 2 -32.34 14.56 -24.34
C ILE A 2 -32.25 13.97 -25.75
N PRO A 3 -32.49 14.75 -26.83
CA PRO A 3 -32.32 14.28 -28.19
C PRO A 3 -30.91 13.73 -28.44
N LYS A 4 -30.79 12.68 -29.26
CA LYS A 4 -29.50 12.04 -29.56
C LYS A 4 -28.50 13.03 -30.16
N GLU A 5 -28.97 14.00 -30.92
CA GLU A 5 -28.15 15.00 -31.60
C GLU A 5 -27.89 16.24 -30.74
N CYS A 6 -28.47 16.35 -29.54
CA CYS A 6 -28.16 17.43 -28.61
C CYS A 6 -26.80 17.16 -27.98
N LYS A 7 -25.87 18.12 -28.13
CA LYS A 7 -24.53 18.01 -27.55
C LYS A 7 -24.58 17.92 -26.03
N ARG A 8 -23.72 17.08 -25.47
CA ARG A 8 -23.43 17.01 -24.04
C ARG A 8 -22.43 18.08 -23.65
N LEU A 9 -22.43 18.47 -22.37
CA LEU A 9 -21.47 19.46 -21.88
C LEU A 9 -20.02 19.05 -22.18
N ALA A 10 -19.70 17.76 -22.00
CA ALA A 10 -18.35 17.23 -22.24
C ALA A 10 -17.86 17.43 -23.69
N GLU A 11 -18.75 17.61 -24.66
CA GLU A 11 -18.40 17.83 -26.07
C GLU A 11 -18.11 19.30 -26.39
N VAL A 12 -18.46 20.23 -25.50
CA VAL A 12 -18.35 21.67 -25.74
C VAL A 12 -17.45 22.40 -24.75
N ASP A 13 -17.42 21.99 -23.48
CA ASP A 13 -16.62 22.64 -22.44
C ASP A 13 -16.49 21.74 -21.19
N PHE A 14 -15.43 21.95 -20.40
CA PHE A 14 -15.19 21.19 -19.17
C PHE A 14 -14.35 22.01 -18.18
N PRO A 15 -14.65 22.03 -16.86
CA PRO A 15 -13.89 22.80 -15.87
C PRO A 15 -12.54 22.16 -15.51
N ILE A 16 -11.69 21.91 -16.52
CA ILE A 16 -10.50 21.06 -16.45
C ILE A 16 -9.49 21.51 -15.39
N ALA A 17 -9.27 22.82 -15.24
CA ALA A 17 -8.30 23.36 -14.29
C ALA A 17 -8.71 23.09 -12.83
N VAL A 18 -10.00 23.26 -12.53
CA VAL A 18 -10.56 23.04 -11.19
C VAL A 18 -10.59 21.55 -10.86
N VAL A 19 -11.08 20.73 -11.80
CA VAL A 19 -11.14 19.27 -11.64
C VAL A 19 -9.73 18.66 -11.49
N SER A 20 -8.75 19.15 -12.25
CA SER A 20 -7.36 18.70 -12.15
C SER A 20 -6.75 19.02 -10.78
N ARG A 21 -7.06 20.19 -10.23
CA ARG A 21 -6.62 20.59 -8.88
C ARG A 21 -7.20 19.65 -7.81
N HIS A 22 -8.50 19.36 -7.86
CA HIS A 22 -9.13 18.41 -6.93
C HIS A 22 -8.59 16.99 -7.11
N SER A 23 -8.40 16.54 -8.35
CA SER A 23 -7.81 15.23 -8.66
C SER A 23 -6.38 15.07 -8.12
N ALA A 24 -5.58 16.15 -8.13
CA ALA A 24 -4.25 16.15 -7.53
C ALA A 24 -4.30 16.10 -6.00
N ARG A 25 -5.20 16.89 -5.38
CA ARG A 25 -5.42 16.90 -3.93
C ARG A 25 -5.87 15.54 -3.40
N GLU A 26 -6.75 14.83 -4.12
CA GLU A 26 -7.27 13.52 -3.72
C GLU A 26 -6.16 12.49 -3.42
N LYS A 27 -5.03 12.57 -4.13
CA LYS A 27 -3.86 11.68 -3.93
C LYS A 27 -3.22 11.80 -2.54
N SER A 28 -3.45 12.90 -1.82
CA SER A 28 -2.92 13.11 -0.46
C SER A 28 -3.90 12.70 0.64
N ILE A 29 -5.14 12.34 0.32
CA ILE A 29 -6.13 11.90 1.30
C ILE A 29 -5.72 10.51 1.82
N ARG A 30 -5.76 10.35 3.15
CA ARG A 30 -5.29 9.13 3.85
C ARG A 30 -6.36 8.47 4.72
N HIS A 31 -7.53 9.08 4.85
CA HIS A 31 -8.64 8.58 5.67
C HIS A 31 -9.96 8.73 4.93
N GLY A 32 -10.86 7.75 5.08
CA GLY A 32 -12.22 7.77 4.53
C GLY A 32 -12.31 7.73 3.00
N HIS A 33 -11.19 7.58 2.28
CA HIS A 33 -11.17 7.57 0.82
C HIS A 33 -11.10 6.14 0.29
N PRO A 34 -11.83 5.76 -0.78
CA PRO A 34 -11.83 4.38 -1.29
C PRO A 34 -10.45 3.79 -1.63
N SER A 35 -9.46 4.63 -1.96
CA SER A 35 -8.07 4.19 -2.19
C SER A 35 -7.36 3.68 -0.92
N THR A 36 -7.91 3.94 0.27
CA THR A 36 -7.33 3.47 1.54
C THR A 36 -7.79 2.06 1.91
N LEU A 37 -8.86 1.56 1.28
CA LEU A 37 -9.36 0.19 1.45
C LEU A 37 -8.34 -0.83 0.94
N HIS A 38 -7.99 -0.74 -0.35
CA HIS A 38 -6.97 -1.55 -0.98
C HIS A 38 -6.31 -0.79 -2.14
N LEU A 39 -5.01 -1.03 -2.35
CA LEU A 39 -4.29 -0.45 -3.48
C LEU A 39 -4.86 -1.00 -4.80
N TRP A 40 -5.23 -0.11 -5.72
CA TRP A 40 -5.51 -0.45 -7.10
C TRP A 40 -4.72 0.46 -8.03
N TRP A 41 -3.92 -0.15 -8.90
CA TRP A 41 -2.85 0.52 -9.63
C TRP A 41 -3.31 1.58 -10.64
N ALA A 42 -4.50 1.39 -11.20
CA ALA A 42 -5.06 2.25 -12.23
C ALA A 42 -6.33 2.98 -11.76
N ARG A 43 -6.49 3.19 -10.44
CA ARG A 43 -7.68 3.87 -9.92
C ARG A 43 -7.72 5.31 -10.44
N ARG A 44 -8.80 5.64 -11.16
CA ARG A 44 -9.03 7.01 -11.65
C ARG A 44 -9.42 7.92 -10.49
N PRO A 45 -9.00 9.21 -10.48
CA PRO A 45 -9.45 10.15 -9.46
C PRO A 45 -10.98 10.26 -9.44
N LEU A 46 -11.57 10.16 -8.27
CA LEU A 46 -13.02 10.26 -8.08
C LEU A 46 -13.53 11.65 -8.50
N ALA A 47 -12.76 12.70 -8.23
CA ALA A 47 -13.02 14.05 -8.70
C ALA A 47 -13.23 14.12 -10.23
N ALA A 48 -12.34 13.46 -11.00
CA ALA A 48 -12.43 13.43 -12.45
C ALA A 48 -13.62 12.58 -12.95
N CYS A 49 -13.84 11.40 -12.36
CA CYS A 49 -14.95 10.53 -12.72
C CYS A 49 -16.31 11.22 -12.49
N ARG A 50 -16.51 11.82 -11.31
CA ARG A 50 -17.75 12.54 -10.97
C ARG A 50 -18.03 13.70 -11.93
N ALA A 51 -17.01 14.52 -12.17
CA ALA A 51 -17.16 15.68 -13.03
C ALA A 51 -17.43 15.28 -14.49
N MET A 52 -16.72 14.26 -14.99
CA MET A 52 -16.91 13.75 -16.34
C MET A 52 -18.28 13.10 -16.53
N LEU A 53 -18.75 12.30 -15.57
CA LEU A 53 -20.09 11.72 -15.62
C LEU A 53 -21.17 12.80 -15.67
N MET A 54 -21.08 13.83 -14.83
CA MET A 54 -21.98 14.99 -14.91
C MET A 54 -21.94 15.65 -16.30
N ALA A 55 -20.75 15.88 -16.85
CA ALA A 55 -20.60 16.53 -18.15
C ALA A 55 -21.12 15.67 -19.32
N LEU A 56 -21.07 14.33 -19.21
CA LEU A 56 -21.60 13.40 -20.20
C LEU A 56 -23.13 13.22 -20.09
N LEU A 57 -23.67 13.23 -18.87
CA LEU A 57 -25.09 13.00 -18.62
C LEU A 57 -25.95 14.23 -18.88
N LEU A 58 -25.39 15.44 -18.80
CA LEU A 58 -26.14 16.68 -18.94
C LEU A 58 -26.03 17.26 -20.37
N PRO A 59 -27.14 17.75 -20.96
CA PRO A 59 -27.10 18.44 -22.25
C PRO A 59 -26.48 19.82 -22.08
N ASP A 60 -25.89 20.33 -23.15
CA ASP A 60 -25.41 21.70 -23.21
C ASP A 60 -26.60 22.69 -23.34
N PRO A 61 -26.80 23.63 -22.40
CA PRO A 61 -27.88 24.62 -22.49
C PRO A 61 -27.88 25.48 -23.75
N CYS A 62 -26.73 25.72 -24.39
CA CYS A 62 -26.67 26.54 -25.60
C CYS A 62 -26.91 25.74 -26.89
N ASP A 63 -27.00 24.41 -26.81
CA ASP A 63 -27.36 23.62 -27.97
C ASP A 63 -28.83 23.89 -28.34
N ALA A 64 -29.09 24.09 -29.63
CA ALA A 64 -30.44 24.40 -30.11
C ALA A 64 -31.45 23.28 -29.82
N LYS A 65 -30.98 22.04 -29.67
CA LYS A 65 -31.80 20.85 -29.35
C LYS A 65 -31.88 20.57 -27.85
N CYS A 66 -31.32 21.43 -27.00
CA CYS A 66 -31.38 21.26 -25.55
C CYS A 66 -32.82 21.44 -25.04
N PRO A 67 -33.40 20.46 -24.32
CA PRO A 67 -34.79 20.54 -23.86
C PRO A 67 -35.06 21.78 -22.99
N GLY A 68 -36.12 22.52 -23.31
CA GLY A 68 -36.52 23.72 -22.55
C GLY A 68 -36.82 23.42 -21.08
N GLU A 69 -37.49 22.30 -20.82
CA GLU A 69 -37.80 21.84 -19.45
C GLU A 69 -36.54 21.58 -18.62
N PHE A 70 -35.51 20.98 -19.22
CA PHE A 70 -34.22 20.79 -18.54
C PHE A 70 -33.64 22.14 -18.13
N LYS A 71 -33.64 23.14 -19.05
CA LYS A 71 -33.10 24.48 -18.74
C LYS A 71 -33.83 25.12 -17.56
N THR A 72 -35.17 25.02 -17.52
CA THR A 72 -35.99 25.55 -16.42
C THR A 72 -35.65 24.86 -15.09
N LYS A 73 -35.69 23.52 -15.06
CA LYS A 73 -35.35 22.73 -13.86
C LYS A 73 -33.92 22.98 -13.38
N ALA A 74 -32.96 23.05 -14.30
CA ALA A 74 -31.56 23.30 -13.97
C ALA A 74 -31.34 24.66 -13.30
N ARG A 75 -32.06 25.72 -13.75
CA ARG A 75 -32.02 27.04 -13.09
C ARG A 75 -32.53 26.96 -11.65
N GLU A 76 -33.68 26.33 -11.45
CA GLU A 76 -34.30 26.17 -10.12
C GLU A 76 -33.36 25.41 -9.17
N LEU A 77 -32.86 24.25 -9.61
CA LEU A 77 -31.96 23.42 -8.81
C LEU A 77 -30.67 24.15 -8.42
N LEU A 78 -30.04 24.86 -9.37
CA LEU A 78 -28.82 25.62 -9.09
C LEU A 78 -29.07 26.82 -8.17
N LEU A 79 -30.22 27.49 -8.27
CA LEU A 79 -30.55 28.61 -7.38
C LEU A 79 -30.97 28.15 -5.98
N ASN A 80 -31.47 26.92 -5.83
CA ASN A 80 -31.79 26.32 -4.54
C ASN A 80 -30.55 25.85 -3.76
N MET A 81 -29.37 25.77 -4.40
CA MET A 81 -28.14 25.46 -3.69
C MET A 81 -27.81 26.56 -2.65
N PRO A 82 -27.48 26.17 -1.40
CA PRO A 82 -27.06 27.14 -0.40
C PRO A 82 -25.89 28.01 -0.90
N GLY A 83 -26.04 29.32 -0.78
CA GLY A 83 -25.05 30.31 -1.23
C GLY A 83 -25.05 30.61 -2.74
N TRP A 84 -25.87 29.93 -3.55
CA TRP A 84 -25.93 30.16 -4.99
C TRP A 84 -26.97 31.20 -5.41
N ASN A 85 -28.01 31.43 -4.60
CA ASN A 85 -29.06 32.44 -4.86
C ASN A 85 -28.58 33.89 -4.66
N THR A 86 -27.54 34.29 -5.39
CA THR A 86 -27.02 35.67 -5.37
C THR A 86 -27.61 36.48 -6.52
N GLN A 87 -27.64 37.80 -6.40
CA GLN A 87 -28.09 38.67 -7.49
C GLN A 87 -27.30 38.44 -8.80
N ARG A 88 -25.99 38.15 -8.67
CA ARG A 88 -25.12 37.81 -9.79
C ARG A 88 -25.53 36.50 -10.46
N MET A 89 -25.76 35.43 -9.69
CA MET A 89 -26.15 34.13 -10.24
C MET A 89 -27.53 34.20 -10.91
N ASN A 90 -28.50 34.88 -10.27
CA ASN A 90 -29.83 35.11 -10.84
C ASN A 90 -29.77 35.80 -12.22
N ARG A 91 -28.87 36.78 -12.40
CA ARG A 91 -28.66 37.40 -13.71
C ARG A 91 -27.96 36.45 -14.68
N GLN A 92 -26.96 35.69 -14.23
CA GLN A 92 -26.18 34.79 -15.06
C GLN A 92 -27.07 33.69 -15.69
N VAL A 93 -27.87 32.99 -14.89
CA VAL A 93 -28.62 31.81 -15.34
C VAL A 93 -29.78 32.12 -16.30
N LYS A 94 -30.14 33.40 -16.48
CA LYS A 94 -31.19 33.82 -17.44
C LYS A 94 -30.83 33.50 -18.89
N SER A 95 -29.55 33.58 -19.24
CA SER A 95 -29.06 33.24 -20.58
C SER A 95 -28.59 31.80 -20.64
N ASP A 96 -28.72 31.13 -21.79
CA ASP A 96 -28.25 29.76 -21.97
C ASP A 96 -26.73 29.64 -21.77
N LYS A 97 -25.96 30.63 -22.26
CA LYS A 97 -24.51 30.72 -22.02
C LYS A 97 -24.17 30.85 -20.53
N GLY A 98 -24.93 31.65 -19.80
CA GLY A 98 -24.72 31.81 -18.37
C GLY A 98 -25.20 30.61 -17.55
N LEU A 99 -26.25 29.91 -17.98
CA LEU A 99 -26.68 28.64 -17.40
C LEU A 99 -25.61 27.55 -17.62
N ARG A 100 -25.06 27.41 -18.83
CA ARG A 100 -23.92 26.52 -19.09
C ARG A 100 -22.77 26.82 -18.13
N LYS A 101 -22.39 28.11 -18.00
CA LYS A 101 -21.34 28.53 -17.08
C LYS A 101 -21.64 28.17 -15.62
N ALA A 102 -22.89 28.33 -15.18
CA ALA A 102 -23.30 27.97 -13.82
C ALA A 102 -23.20 26.45 -13.58
N ILE A 103 -23.64 25.62 -14.54
CA ILE A 103 -23.50 24.17 -14.46
C ILE A 103 -22.03 23.76 -14.42
N LEU A 104 -21.16 24.36 -15.25
CA LEU A 104 -19.72 24.07 -15.25
C LEU A 104 -19.05 24.48 -13.93
N THR A 105 -19.43 25.61 -13.34
CA THR A 105 -18.99 26.00 -11.98
C THR A 105 -19.44 24.94 -10.97
N PHE A 106 -20.69 24.48 -11.03
CA PHE A 106 -21.22 23.48 -10.11
C PHE A 106 -20.46 22.16 -10.23
N ILE A 107 -20.19 21.69 -11.45
CA ILE A 107 -19.39 20.49 -11.74
C ILE A 107 -17.98 20.64 -11.15
N GLY A 108 -17.35 21.81 -11.33
CA GLY A 108 -16.02 22.11 -10.77
C GLY A 108 -16.00 22.04 -9.25
N ASP A 109 -16.97 22.69 -8.59
CA ASP A 109 -17.08 22.70 -7.12
C ASP A 109 -17.43 21.31 -6.57
N PHE A 110 -18.32 20.59 -7.25
CA PHE A 110 -18.73 19.25 -6.85
C PHE A 110 -17.62 18.21 -7.07
N ALA A 111 -16.62 18.48 -7.93
CA ALA A 111 -15.44 17.63 -8.05
C ALA A 111 -14.60 17.57 -6.75
N ASN A 112 -14.78 18.52 -5.83
CA ASN A 112 -14.13 18.48 -4.52
C ASN A 112 -14.56 17.25 -3.71
N TRP A 113 -13.60 16.51 -3.14
CA TRP A 113 -13.89 15.33 -2.31
C TRP A 113 -14.77 15.67 -1.10
N ASP A 114 -14.54 16.82 -0.48
CA ASP A 114 -15.28 17.25 0.72
C ASP A 114 -16.77 17.50 0.42
N ASN A 115 -17.11 17.79 -0.84
CA ASN A 115 -18.49 17.99 -1.29
C ASN A 115 -19.16 16.67 -1.73
N SER A 116 -18.42 15.56 -1.82
CA SER A 116 -18.92 14.29 -2.37
C SER A 116 -20.02 13.63 -1.53
N SER A 117 -20.06 13.92 -0.22
CA SER A 117 -21.08 13.45 0.71
C SER A 117 -22.00 14.58 1.20
N ASN A 118 -21.83 15.81 0.69
CA ASN A 118 -22.68 16.93 1.05
C ASN A 118 -24.08 16.75 0.42
N LYS A 119 -25.13 16.83 1.26
CA LYS A 119 -26.52 16.58 0.84
C LYS A 119 -27.02 17.55 -0.21
N ASP A 120 -26.62 18.81 -0.18
CA ASP A 120 -27.07 19.85 -1.11
C ASP A 120 -26.50 19.58 -2.51
N TYR A 121 -25.19 19.32 -2.58
CA TYR A 121 -24.53 18.94 -3.82
C TYR A 121 -25.09 17.63 -4.39
N LEU A 122 -25.31 16.61 -3.55
CA LEU A 122 -25.89 15.35 -3.98
C LEU A 122 -27.31 15.52 -4.53
N THR A 123 -28.16 16.26 -3.81
CA THR A 123 -29.55 16.51 -4.21
C THR A 123 -29.60 17.27 -5.53
N THR A 124 -28.78 18.32 -5.68
CA THR A 124 -28.71 19.12 -6.90
C THR A 124 -28.16 18.32 -8.07
N ALA A 125 -27.08 17.55 -7.88
CA ALA A 125 -26.51 16.72 -8.94
C ALA A 125 -27.50 15.65 -9.42
N ARG A 126 -28.14 14.93 -8.50
CA ARG A 126 -29.20 13.94 -8.81
C ARG A 126 -30.39 14.59 -9.49
N GLY A 127 -30.81 15.76 -9.03
CA GLY A 127 -31.88 16.55 -9.64
C GLY A 127 -31.55 16.97 -11.08
N LEU A 128 -30.32 17.41 -11.33
CA LEU A 128 -29.85 17.76 -12.67
C LEU A 128 -29.85 16.54 -13.60
N VAL A 129 -29.36 15.38 -13.13
CA VAL A 129 -29.42 14.13 -13.89
C VAL A 129 -30.86 13.71 -14.15
N LYS A 130 -31.77 13.79 -13.17
CA LYS A 130 -33.18 13.45 -13.37
C LYS A 130 -33.90 14.42 -14.31
N ALA A 131 -33.59 15.71 -14.28
CA ALA A 131 -34.13 16.69 -15.22
C ALA A 131 -33.65 16.43 -16.66
N ALA A 132 -32.42 15.92 -16.79
CA ALA A 132 -31.81 15.54 -18.06
C ALA A 132 -32.43 14.22 -18.58
N HIS A 133 -32.73 13.28 -17.69
CA HIS A 133 -33.29 11.95 -17.98
C HIS A 133 -34.61 11.71 -17.20
N PRO A 134 -35.73 12.33 -17.63
CA PRO A 134 -36.97 12.31 -16.85
C PRO A 134 -37.67 10.94 -16.87
N GLU A 135 -37.58 10.21 -17.97
CA GLU A 135 -38.31 8.94 -18.16
C GLU A 135 -37.56 7.72 -17.61
N GLU A 136 -36.23 7.77 -17.57
CA GLU A 136 -35.40 6.62 -17.21
C GLU A 136 -34.24 7.02 -16.30
N THR A 137 -33.82 6.08 -15.46
CA THR A 137 -32.58 6.24 -14.69
C THR A 137 -31.42 5.83 -15.58
N PRO A 138 -30.41 6.69 -15.82
CA PRO A 138 -29.29 6.34 -16.69
C PRO A 138 -28.51 5.14 -16.15
N LEU A 139 -28.17 4.19 -17.04
CA LEU A 139 -27.25 3.10 -16.74
C LEU A 139 -25.83 3.47 -17.18
N VAL A 140 -24.88 3.44 -16.26
CA VAL A 140 -23.45 3.60 -16.52
C VAL A 140 -22.76 2.25 -16.51
N VAL A 141 -22.16 1.89 -17.64
CA VAL A 141 -21.45 0.61 -17.81
C VAL A 141 -19.94 0.86 -17.83
N ASP A 142 -19.22 0.24 -16.90
CA ASP A 142 -17.75 0.23 -16.87
C ASP A 142 -17.22 -1.22 -16.96
N PRO A 143 -16.82 -1.68 -18.16
CA PRO A 143 -16.37 -3.06 -18.36
C PRO A 143 -14.94 -3.32 -17.87
N PHE A 144 -14.22 -2.29 -17.43
CA PHE A 144 -12.84 -2.38 -16.91
C PHE A 144 -12.71 -1.57 -15.62
N ALA A 145 -13.63 -1.82 -14.69
CA ALA A 145 -13.88 -0.91 -13.58
C ALA A 145 -12.75 -0.85 -12.56
N GLY A 146 -11.95 -1.91 -12.45
CA GLY A 146 -10.78 -1.97 -11.59
C GLY A 146 -11.11 -1.59 -10.14
N GLY A 147 -10.65 -0.41 -9.71
CA GLY A 147 -10.88 0.12 -8.37
C GLY A 147 -12.27 0.71 -8.12
N GLY A 148 -13.16 0.73 -9.13
CA GLY A 148 -14.56 1.11 -9.00
C GLY A 148 -14.86 2.60 -9.01
N SER A 149 -13.96 3.45 -9.52
CA SER A 149 -14.15 4.91 -9.48
C SER A 149 -15.37 5.39 -10.26
N ILE A 150 -15.54 4.94 -11.50
CA ILE A 150 -16.67 5.34 -12.36
C ILE A 150 -18.00 4.82 -11.80
N PRO A 151 -18.19 3.51 -11.53
CA PRO A 151 -19.46 3.01 -11.03
C PRO A 151 -19.82 3.60 -9.65
N LEU A 152 -18.85 3.86 -8.77
CA LEU A 152 -19.11 4.51 -7.49
C LEU A 152 -19.69 5.92 -7.67
N GLU A 153 -19.07 6.73 -8.53
CA GLU A 153 -19.55 8.09 -8.79
C GLU A 153 -20.88 8.08 -9.55
N ALA A 154 -21.13 7.08 -10.41
CA ALA A 154 -22.43 6.91 -11.05
C ALA A 154 -23.56 6.67 -10.03
N LEU A 155 -23.37 5.72 -9.11
CA LEU A 155 -24.32 5.48 -8.01
C LEU A 155 -24.53 6.74 -7.15
N ARG A 156 -23.47 7.51 -6.92
CA ARG A 156 -23.56 8.78 -6.18
C ARG A 156 -24.46 9.80 -6.88
N LEU A 157 -24.38 9.87 -8.22
CA LEU A 157 -25.21 10.72 -9.07
C LEU A 157 -26.65 10.21 -9.25
N GLY A 158 -27.00 9.06 -8.67
CA GLY A 158 -28.34 8.47 -8.78
C GLY A 158 -28.55 7.68 -10.07
N CYS A 159 -27.48 7.33 -10.78
CA CYS A 159 -27.53 6.41 -11.91
C CYS A 159 -27.58 4.96 -11.44
N GLU A 160 -28.02 4.06 -12.31
CA GLU A 160 -27.70 2.65 -12.22
C GLU A 160 -26.26 2.43 -12.71
N ALA A 161 -25.59 1.41 -12.17
CA ALA A 161 -24.21 1.10 -12.54
C ALA A 161 -24.02 -0.40 -12.77
N PHE A 162 -23.38 -0.75 -13.87
CA PHE A 162 -22.86 -2.09 -14.14
C PHE A 162 -21.34 -2.02 -14.22
N ALA A 163 -20.66 -2.80 -13.39
CA ALA A 163 -19.20 -2.85 -13.33
C ALA A 163 -18.72 -4.27 -13.58
N SER A 164 -17.74 -4.42 -14.46
CA SER A 164 -17.07 -5.70 -14.72
C SER A 164 -15.56 -5.51 -14.68
N ASP A 165 -14.85 -6.57 -14.30
CA ASP A 165 -13.41 -6.69 -14.41
C ASP A 165 -13.04 -8.17 -14.47
N LEU A 166 -11.93 -8.50 -15.14
CA LEU A 166 -11.40 -9.87 -15.19
C LEU A 166 -10.55 -10.19 -13.95
N ASN A 167 -9.99 -9.16 -13.31
CA ASN A 167 -9.09 -9.34 -12.19
C ASN A 167 -9.88 -9.65 -10.91
N PRO A 168 -9.64 -10.79 -10.24
CA PRO A 168 -10.41 -11.17 -9.05
C PRO A 168 -10.26 -10.16 -7.90
N VAL A 169 -9.13 -9.47 -7.77
CA VAL A 169 -8.94 -8.42 -6.75
C VAL A 169 -9.81 -7.20 -7.06
N ALA A 170 -9.95 -6.81 -8.33
CA ALA A 170 -10.89 -5.78 -8.73
C ALA A 170 -12.32 -6.19 -8.41
N CYS A 171 -12.73 -7.40 -8.77
CA CYS A 171 -14.07 -7.91 -8.47
C CYS A 171 -14.39 -7.84 -6.97
N LEU A 172 -13.45 -8.22 -6.10
CA LEU A 172 -13.64 -8.12 -4.64
C LEU A 172 -13.75 -6.66 -4.17
N ILE A 173 -12.92 -5.76 -4.69
CA ILE A 173 -13.00 -4.32 -4.38
C ILE A 173 -14.35 -3.75 -4.82
N LEU A 174 -14.80 -4.08 -6.02
CA LEU A 174 -16.09 -3.64 -6.58
C LEU A 174 -17.26 -4.14 -5.74
N LYS A 175 -17.28 -5.43 -5.41
CA LYS A 175 -18.32 -6.02 -4.56
C LYS A 175 -18.44 -5.30 -3.22
N VAL A 176 -17.31 -5.11 -2.54
CA VAL A 176 -17.28 -4.42 -1.25
C VAL A 176 -17.74 -2.97 -1.39
N MET A 177 -17.20 -2.24 -2.36
CA MET A 177 -17.43 -0.80 -2.50
C MET A 177 -18.84 -0.46 -3.00
N LEU A 178 -19.39 -1.25 -3.92
CA LEU A 178 -20.61 -0.94 -4.64
C LEU A 178 -21.83 -1.68 -4.09
N GLU A 179 -21.65 -2.85 -3.46
CA GLU A 179 -22.76 -3.64 -2.89
C GLU A 179 -22.72 -3.65 -1.36
N ASP A 180 -21.63 -4.13 -0.76
CA ASP A 180 -21.62 -4.45 0.67
C ASP A 180 -21.67 -3.20 1.55
N ILE A 181 -20.82 -2.20 1.29
CA ILE A 181 -20.81 -0.95 2.06
C ILE A 181 -22.16 -0.21 1.96
N PRO A 182 -22.74 -0.01 0.76
CA PRO A 182 -24.05 0.63 0.66
C PRO A 182 -25.20 -0.16 1.31
N ARG A 183 -25.15 -1.50 1.27
CA ARG A 183 -26.21 -2.36 1.83
C ARG A 183 -26.21 -2.39 3.36
N HIS A 184 -25.04 -2.41 3.98
CA HIS A 184 -24.90 -2.57 5.43
C HIS A 184 -24.58 -1.26 6.17
N GLY A 185 -24.05 -0.26 5.47
CA GLY A 185 -23.79 1.06 6.06
C GLY A 185 -22.83 1.03 7.25
N PRO A 186 -23.04 1.89 8.27
CA PRO A 186 -22.16 2.01 9.43
C PRO A 186 -21.98 0.72 10.25
N GLU A 187 -22.99 -0.14 10.31
CA GLU A 187 -22.97 -1.39 11.08
C GLU A 187 -21.84 -2.33 10.62
N LEU A 188 -21.59 -2.38 9.31
CA LEU A 188 -20.47 -3.16 8.76
C LEU A 188 -19.12 -2.64 9.23
N ALA A 189 -18.97 -1.33 9.37
CA ALA A 189 -17.72 -0.74 9.86
C ALA A 189 -17.52 -1.00 11.36
N GLU A 190 -18.60 -1.00 12.15
CA GLU A 190 -18.55 -1.35 13.58
C GLU A 190 -18.20 -2.83 13.78
N GLU A 191 -18.86 -3.70 13.03
CA GLU A 191 -18.61 -5.14 13.09
C GLU A 191 -17.20 -5.50 12.60
N LEU A 192 -16.72 -4.86 11.52
CA LEU A 192 -15.34 -5.02 11.05
C LEU A 192 -14.32 -4.63 12.13
N ARG A 193 -14.56 -3.56 12.89
CA ARG A 193 -13.68 -3.16 13.99
C ARG A 193 -13.71 -4.17 15.14
N ARG A 194 -14.89 -4.72 15.46
CA ARG A 194 -15.04 -5.74 16.52
C ARG A 194 -14.29 -7.01 16.15
N VAL A 195 -14.62 -7.63 15.02
CA VAL A 195 -13.97 -8.86 14.53
C VAL A 195 -12.48 -8.63 14.27
N GLY A 196 -12.15 -7.46 13.71
CA GLY A 196 -10.77 -7.07 13.49
C GLY A 196 -9.95 -7.00 14.79
N LYS A 197 -10.52 -6.46 15.86
CA LYS A 197 -9.90 -6.46 17.18
C LYS A 197 -9.70 -7.88 17.72
N GLU A 198 -10.69 -8.75 17.58
CA GLU A 198 -10.59 -10.16 18.03
C GLU A 198 -9.48 -10.92 17.31
N ILE A 199 -9.42 -10.80 15.97
CA ILE A 199 -8.34 -11.39 15.15
C ILE A 199 -6.99 -10.82 15.58
N LYS A 200 -6.92 -9.51 15.81
CA LYS A 200 -5.71 -8.85 16.28
C LYS A 200 -5.24 -9.41 17.61
N ASP A 201 -6.11 -9.48 18.62
CA ASP A 201 -5.76 -9.91 19.97
C ASP A 201 -5.28 -11.38 19.98
N LYS A 202 -5.92 -12.25 19.19
CA LYS A 202 -5.48 -13.65 19.02
C LYS A 202 -4.14 -13.76 18.30
N ALA A 203 -3.96 -13.04 17.19
CA ALA A 203 -2.72 -13.05 16.43
C ALA A 203 -1.54 -12.45 17.24
N GLU A 204 -1.76 -11.40 18.04
CA GLU A 204 -0.73 -10.87 18.94
C GLU A 204 -0.29 -11.92 19.96
N LYS A 205 -1.23 -12.68 20.51
CA LYS A 205 -0.94 -13.77 21.44
C LYS A 205 -0.14 -14.90 20.80
N GLU A 206 -0.53 -15.36 19.59
CA GLU A 206 0.21 -16.40 18.88
C GLU A 206 1.62 -15.94 18.47
N LEU A 207 1.76 -14.68 18.03
CA LEU A 207 3.01 -14.17 17.47
C LEU A 207 3.99 -13.63 18.52
N ALA A 208 3.59 -13.53 19.79
CA ALA A 208 4.40 -12.98 20.88
C ALA A 208 5.77 -13.66 21.01
N GLU A 209 5.86 -14.98 20.80
CA GLU A 209 7.14 -15.69 20.92
C GLU A 209 8.15 -15.35 19.81
N PHE A 210 7.67 -14.87 18.66
CA PHE A 210 8.50 -14.48 17.50
C PHE A 210 8.87 -12.99 17.53
N TYR A 211 8.18 -12.22 18.36
CA TYR A 211 8.36 -10.78 18.53
C TYR A 211 8.38 -10.40 20.02
N PRO A 212 9.33 -10.93 20.82
CA PRO A 212 9.32 -10.74 22.26
C PRO A 212 9.66 -9.29 22.67
N ASP A 213 9.03 -8.82 23.74
CA ASP A 213 9.42 -7.56 24.40
C ASP A 213 10.83 -7.66 25.01
N ASP A 214 11.52 -6.53 25.08
CA ASP A 214 12.83 -6.43 25.70
C ASP A 214 12.75 -6.54 27.23
N PRO A 215 13.82 -7.00 27.91
CA PRO A 215 13.79 -7.16 29.38
C PRO A 215 13.57 -5.85 30.14
N ASP A 216 13.87 -4.71 29.54
CA ASP A 216 13.67 -3.37 30.09
C ASP A 216 12.25 -2.81 29.82
N GLY A 217 11.36 -3.62 29.25
CA GLY A 217 10.00 -3.24 28.88
C GLY A 217 9.88 -2.48 27.55
N ALA A 218 10.98 -2.31 26.82
CA ALA A 218 10.91 -1.75 25.47
C ALA A 218 10.21 -2.73 24.51
N LYS A 219 9.41 -2.18 23.59
CA LYS A 219 8.65 -2.96 22.59
C LYS A 219 9.29 -2.86 21.22
N PRO A 220 9.87 -3.94 20.67
CA PRO A 220 10.32 -3.98 19.28
C PRO A 220 9.15 -3.80 18.28
N ILE A 221 9.20 -2.73 17.50
CA ILE A 221 8.17 -2.42 16.50
C ILE A 221 8.62 -2.66 15.05
N ALA A 222 9.93 -2.71 14.81
CA ALA A 222 10.51 -3.05 13.52
C ALA A 222 11.94 -3.57 13.66
N TYR A 223 12.36 -4.39 12.71
CA TYR A 223 13.67 -5.00 12.62
C TYR A 223 14.27 -4.62 11.28
N LEU A 224 15.45 -4.01 11.30
CA LEU A 224 16.15 -3.58 10.10
C LEU A 224 17.19 -4.65 9.74
N TRP A 225 17.17 -5.03 8.48
CA TRP A 225 17.94 -6.15 7.95
C TRP A 225 18.79 -5.73 6.76
N ALA A 226 19.91 -6.39 6.57
CA ALA A 226 20.71 -6.33 5.36
C ALA A 226 20.87 -7.74 4.79
N ARG A 227 20.61 -7.90 3.49
CA ARG A 227 21.06 -9.09 2.76
C ARG A 227 22.58 -9.13 2.78
N THR A 228 23.19 -10.31 2.75
CA THR A 228 24.65 -10.44 2.81
C THR A 228 25.21 -11.25 1.65
N VAL A 229 26.43 -10.88 1.24
CA VAL A 229 27.27 -11.60 0.28
C VAL A 229 28.67 -11.73 0.86
N ARG A 230 29.45 -12.70 0.42
CA ARG A 230 30.85 -12.87 0.79
C ARG A 230 31.77 -12.16 -0.20
N CYS A 231 32.77 -11.46 0.35
CA CYS A 231 33.85 -10.89 -0.42
C CYS A 231 34.70 -12.00 -1.06
N GLU A 232 34.86 -11.94 -2.38
CA GLU A 232 35.63 -12.94 -3.15
C GLU A 232 37.10 -12.55 -3.32
N SER A 233 37.54 -11.45 -2.69
CA SER A 233 38.95 -11.04 -2.76
C SER A 233 39.85 -12.02 -2.01
N PRO A 234 41.03 -12.36 -2.56
CA PRO A 234 42.00 -13.22 -1.90
C PRO A 234 42.28 -12.72 -0.48
N ASN A 235 42.27 -13.64 0.49
CA ASN A 235 42.53 -13.37 1.92
C ASN A 235 41.53 -12.45 2.64
N CYS A 236 40.40 -12.09 2.02
CA CYS A 236 39.32 -11.36 2.69
C CYS A 236 38.23 -12.31 3.18
N GLY A 237 37.35 -12.80 2.30
CA GLY A 237 36.24 -13.69 2.69
C GLY A 237 35.20 -13.06 3.64
N ALA A 238 35.27 -11.75 3.87
CA ALA A 238 34.38 -11.02 4.77
C ALA A 238 32.92 -11.11 4.32
N GLU A 239 32.00 -11.18 5.28
CA GLU A 239 30.58 -10.97 5.03
C GLU A 239 30.31 -9.47 4.81
N ILE A 240 29.81 -9.13 3.63
CA ILE A 240 29.42 -7.78 3.22
C ILE A 240 27.92 -7.62 3.44
N PRO A 241 27.48 -6.84 4.45
CA PRO A 241 26.08 -6.44 4.56
C PRO A 241 25.75 -5.46 3.43
N LEU A 242 24.73 -5.72 2.63
CA LEU A 242 24.33 -4.87 1.50
C LEU A 242 23.44 -3.70 1.98
N MET A 243 24.08 -2.60 2.36
CA MET A 243 23.45 -1.42 2.93
C MET A 243 23.41 -0.29 1.90
N ARG A 244 22.23 0.20 1.52
CA ARG A 244 22.15 1.43 0.70
C ARG A 244 22.42 2.69 1.52
N SER A 245 22.12 2.63 2.82
CA SER A 245 22.26 3.75 3.73
C SER A 245 22.45 3.26 5.15
N PHE A 246 23.26 3.97 5.92
CA PHE A 246 23.46 3.73 7.34
C PHE A 246 22.56 4.61 8.23
N TRP A 247 21.68 5.43 7.64
CA TRP A 247 20.74 6.26 8.38
C TRP A 247 19.61 5.46 9.00
N LEU A 248 19.37 5.68 10.29
CA LEU A 248 18.22 5.14 11.03
C LEU A 248 17.13 6.21 11.17
N CYS A 249 17.49 7.45 11.49
CA CYS A 249 16.60 8.59 11.57
C CYS A 249 17.29 9.86 11.05
N LYS A 250 16.62 10.61 10.16
CA LYS A 250 17.10 11.90 9.60
C LYS A 250 16.29 13.12 10.06
N LYS A 251 15.43 12.98 11.08
CA LYS A 251 14.68 14.12 11.62
C LYS A 251 15.64 15.11 12.28
N ALA A 252 15.44 16.40 12.03
CA ALA A 252 16.39 17.46 12.42
C ALA A 252 16.74 17.45 13.91
N ASN A 253 15.75 17.17 14.77
CA ASN A 253 15.90 17.14 16.23
C ASN A 253 16.29 15.77 16.81
N ARG A 254 16.40 14.71 15.99
CA ARG A 254 16.76 13.36 16.44
C ARG A 254 17.44 12.58 15.34
N LYS A 255 18.70 12.90 15.07
CA LYS A 255 19.51 12.14 14.12
C LYS A 255 20.02 10.85 14.77
N ARG A 256 19.87 9.73 14.07
CA ARG A 256 20.40 8.41 14.48
C ARG A 256 20.96 7.69 13.25
N ALA A 257 22.15 7.11 13.38
CA ALA A 257 22.79 6.37 12.31
C ALA A 257 23.59 5.19 12.84
N LEU A 258 23.91 4.27 11.95
CA LEU A 258 24.89 3.22 12.16
C LEU A 258 26.27 3.71 11.71
N ARG A 259 27.30 3.37 12.47
CA ARG A 259 28.69 3.33 12.01
C ARG A 259 29.24 1.92 12.21
N TYR A 260 30.44 1.66 11.75
CA TYR A 260 31.04 0.35 11.92
C TYR A 260 32.54 0.40 12.18
N LYS A 261 33.03 -0.66 12.82
CA LYS A 261 34.45 -0.98 13.00
C LYS A 261 34.74 -2.32 12.32
N VAL A 262 35.96 -2.46 11.80
CA VAL A 262 36.41 -3.71 11.18
C VAL A 262 37.21 -4.50 12.22
N ALA A 263 36.66 -5.62 12.66
CA ALA A 263 37.35 -6.57 13.53
C ALA A 263 38.12 -7.60 12.69
N ARG A 264 39.38 -7.85 13.04
CA ARG A 264 40.29 -8.79 12.35
C ARG A 264 40.76 -9.91 13.29
N PRO A 265 39.89 -10.87 13.63
CA PRO A 265 40.28 -12.04 14.44
C PRO A 265 41.38 -12.88 13.78
N LYS A 266 42.29 -13.45 14.57
CA LYS A 266 43.32 -14.37 14.06
C LYS A 266 42.67 -15.60 13.41
N ARG A 267 43.16 -15.99 12.22
CA ARG A 267 42.73 -17.17 11.45
C ARG A 267 41.23 -17.21 11.10
N GLN A 268 40.58 -16.05 11.00
CA GLN A 268 39.18 -15.94 10.59
C GLN A 268 39.02 -14.75 9.64
N PRO A 269 38.02 -14.77 8.73
CA PRO A 269 37.70 -13.61 7.91
C PRO A 269 37.45 -12.35 8.76
N PRO A 270 37.86 -11.15 8.29
CA PRO A 270 37.50 -9.91 8.95
C PRO A 270 35.99 -9.70 8.91
N ARG A 271 35.46 -9.03 9.94
CA ARG A 271 34.03 -8.80 10.09
C ARG A 271 33.73 -7.35 10.47
N VAL A 272 32.53 -6.92 10.11
CA VAL A 272 31.99 -5.60 10.45
C VAL A 272 31.26 -5.69 11.79
N GLU A 273 31.57 -4.80 12.72
CA GLU A 273 30.85 -4.63 13.98
C GLU A 273 30.16 -3.27 13.97
N PHE A 274 28.83 -3.26 14.12
CA PHE A 274 28.02 -2.03 14.05
C PHE A 274 27.93 -1.34 15.40
N GLU A 275 27.77 -0.03 15.35
CA GLU A 275 27.51 0.84 16.49
C GLU A 275 26.45 1.87 16.10
N ILE A 276 25.48 2.13 16.98
CA ILE A 276 24.51 3.20 16.79
C ILE A 276 25.06 4.47 17.43
N PHE A 277 24.98 5.60 16.71
CA PHE A 277 25.45 6.88 17.20
C PHE A 277 24.55 8.05 16.75
N GLU A 278 24.79 9.22 17.33
CA GLU A 278 24.12 10.48 16.99
C GLU A 278 25.05 11.34 16.13
N PRO A 279 24.86 11.37 14.79
CA PRO A 279 25.71 12.18 13.92
C PRO A 279 25.36 13.67 14.05
N LYS A 280 26.37 14.53 14.11
CA LYS A 280 26.16 16.00 14.11
C LYS A 280 25.96 16.52 12.69
N SER A 281 26.64 15.91 11.72
CA SER A 281 26.56 16.25 10.30
C SER A 281 26.33 15.03 9.41
N ASP A 282 25.89 15.25 8.17
CA ASP A 282 25.63 14.14 7.24
C ASP A 282 26.92 13.43 6.80
N ASN A 283 28.07 14.11 6.87
CA ASN A 283 29.38 13.58 6.49
C ASN A 283 29.95 12.57 7.50
N GLU A 284 29.43 12.52 8.73
CA GLU A 284 29.84 11.53 9.73
C GLU A 284 29.25 10.14 9.46
N VAL A 285 28.19 10.07 8.65
CA VAL A 285 27.50 8.81 8.37
C VAL A 285 28.19 8.10 7.19
N PRO A 286 28.65 6.84 7.37
CA PRO A 286 29.29 6.11 6.30
C PRO A 286 28.41 5.96 5.05
N SER A 287 29.07 5.96 3.89
CA SER A 287 28.45 5.61 2.61
C SER A 287 27.92 4.18 2.61
N GLY A 288 26.87 3.93 1.81
CA GLY A 288 26.34 2.59 1.61
C GLY A 288 27.37 1.62 1.01
N THR A 289 27.28 0.35 1.38
CA THR A 289 28.12 -0.74 0.85
C THR A 289 27.58 -1.31 -0.45
N VAL A 290 26.40 -0.89 -0.93
CA VAL A 290 25.85 -1.32 -2.22
C VAL A 290 25.33 -0.14 -3.04
N THR A 291 25.78 -0.05 -4.29
CA THR A 291 25.34 0.97 -5.25
C THR A 291 25.11 0.32 -6.61
N ARG A 292 23.89 0.49 -7.15
CA ARG A 292 23.47 -0.11 -8.44
C ARG A 292 23.73 -1.63 -8.54
N GLY A 293 23.75 -2.33 -7.39
CA GLY A 293 24.00 -3.77 -7.28
C GLY A 293 25.47 -4.19 -7.18
N ASN A 294 26.42 -3.26 -7.29
CA ASN A 294 27.81 -3.52 -6.94
C ASN A 294 27.99 -3.41 -5.43
N ALA A 295 28.69 -4.36 -4.81
CA ALA A 295 28.91 -4.40 -3.36
C ALA A 295 30.37 -4.05 -3.02
N ALA A 296 30.58 -2.95 -2.31
CA ALA A 296 31.88 -2.56 -1.78
C ALA A 296 32.12 -3.22 -0.42
N CYS A 297 33.23 -3.96 -0.30
CA CYS A 297 33.60 -4.62 0.94
C CYS A 297 34.14 -3.60 1.96
N PRO A 298 33.50 -3.40 3.13
CA PRO A 298 34.00 -2.48 4.15
C PRO A 298 35.32 -2.92 4.81
N CYS A 299 35.76 -4.16 4.59
CA CYS A 299 36.98 -4.71 5.20
C CYS A 299 38.22 -4.59 4.33
N CYS A 300 38.08 -4.56 3.00
CA CYS A 300 39.21 -4.51 2.06
C CYS A 300 39.00 -3.55 0.87
N ASN A 301 37.87 -2.84 0.83
CA ASN A 301 37.47 -1.88 -0.22
C ASN A 301 37.28 -2.45 -1.63
N MET A 302 37.50 -3.75 -1.83
CA MET A 302 37.23 -4.39 -3.10
C MET A 302 35.74 -4.40 -3.43
N VAL A 303 35.44 -4.21 -4.71
CA VAL A 303 34.08 -4.16 -5.24
C VAL A 303 33.73 -5.50 -5.87
N LEU A 304 32.72 -6.16 -5.32
CA LEU A 304 32.10 -7.34 -5.89
C LEU A 304 31.07 -6.89 -6.95
N PRO A 305 31.24 -7.28 -8.23
CA PRO A 305 30.39 -6.79 -9.31
C PRO A 305 29.00 -7.45 -9.29
N VAL A 306 28.02 -6.79 -9.91
CA VAL A 306 26.59 -7.23 -9.96
C VAL A 306 26.39 -8.73 -10.27
N PRO A 307 27.07 -9.34 -11.28
CA PRO A 307 26.84 -10.76 -11.58
C PRO A 307 27.21 -11.69 -10.41
N ARG A 308 28.27 -11.36 -9.67
CA ARG A 308 28.71 -12.14 -8.50
C ARG A 308 27.76 -11.95 -7.31
N VAL A 309 27.30 -10.71 -7.09
CA VAL A 309 26.24 -10.43 -6.09
C VAL A 309 24.96 -11.22 -6.41
N ARG A 310 24.54 -11.24 -7.69
CA ARG A 310 23.37 -12.00 -8.13
C ARG A 310 23.53 -13.49 -7.89
N LEU A 311 24.67 -14.07 -8.26
CA LEU A 311 24.95 -15.49 -8.07
C LEU A 311 24.80 -15.89 -6.60
N GLN A 312 25.47 -15.19 -5.70
CA GLN A 312 25.44 -15.50 -4.27
C GLN A 312 24.05 -15.29 -3.63
N LEU A 313 23.29 -14.29 -4.07
CA LEU A 313 21.93 -14.10 -3.58
C LEU A 313 20.96 -15.13 -4.17
N ALA A 314 21.18 -15.57 -5.41
CA ALA A 314 20.37 -16.63 -6.03
C ALA A 314 20.51 -17.96 -5.29
N GLU A 315 21.72 -18.34 -4.89
CA GLU A 315 21.99 -19.50 -4.02
C GLU A 315 21.25 -19.40 -2.66
N GLN A 316 20.97 -18.19 -2.21
CA GLN A 316 20.26 -17.91 -0.97
C GLN A 316 18.77 -17.57 -1.17
N ARG A 317 18.19 -17.85 -2.35
CA ARG A 317 16.79 -17.52 -2.69
C ARG A 317 16.43 -16.05 -2.38
N GLY A 318 17.31 -15.14 -2.77
CA GLY A 318 17.19 -13.70 -2.52
C GLY A 318 17.83 -13.21 -1.23
N GLY A 319 18.29 -14.11 -0.35
CA GLY A 319 19.08 -13.76 0.85
C GLY A 319 18.31 -13.04 1.97
N ALA A 320 16.99 -13.18 2.00
CA ALA A 320 16.13 -12.55 3.02
C ALA A 320 16.09 -13.29 4.36
N ASP A 321 16.26 -14.62 4.34
CA ASP A 321 16.26 -15.44 5.55
C ASP A 321 17.65 -15.55 6.19
N VAL A 322 17.67 -15.80 7.50
CA VAL A 322 18.88 -16.07 8.27
C VAL A 322 19.26 -17.55 8.10
N ILE A 323 20.55 -17.84 7.95
CA ILE A 323 21.06 -19.20 7.95
C ILE A 323 21.62 -19.50 9.35
N PHE A 324 21.13 -20.56 9.97
CA PHE A 324 21.54 -21.01 11.31
C PHE A 324 22.26 -22.35 11.26
N ASP A 325 23.13 -22.59 12.24
CA ASP A 325 23.59 -23.94 12.57
C ASP A 325 22.54 -24.72 13.40
N ALA A 326 22.87 -25.97 13.75
CA ALA A 326 22.01 -26.83 14.55
C ALA A 326 21.65 -26.25 15.93
N ASN A 327 22.47 -25.34 16.46
CA ASN A 327 22.28 -24.72 17.78
C ASN A 327 21.55 -23.36 17.68
N GLY A 328 21.08 -22.97 16.50
CA GLY A 328 20.40 -21.68 16.31
C GLY A 328 21.34 -20.48 16.31
N LYS A 329 22.64 -20.69 16.10
CA LYS A 329 23.59 -19.59 15.91
C LYS A 329 23.67 -19.24 14.43
N ARG A 330 23.58 -17.95 14.11
CA ARG A 330 23.68 -17.46 12.73
C ARG A 330 25.04 -17.77 12.14
N THR A 331 25.05 -18.35 10.94
CA THR A 331 26.24 -18.67 10.13
C THR A 331 26.26 -17.95 8.77
N GLY A 332 25.13 -17.36 8.36
CA GLY A 332 25.02 -16.59 7.11
C GLY A 332 23.61 -16.02 6.88
N GLY A 333 23.28 -15.71 5.62
CA GLY A 333 21.97 -15.17 5.24
C GLY A 333 21.79 -13.70 5.61
N ALA A 334 20.54 -13.25 5.78
CA ALA A 334 20.27 -11.90 6.23
C ALA A 334 20.90 -11.59 7.59
N ARG A 335 21.33 -10.35 7.78
CA ARG A 335 21.91 -9.84 9.01
C ARG A 335 21.03 -8.72 9.57
N MET A 336 20.55 -8.87 10.79
CA MET A 336 19.87 -7.79 11.50
C MET A 336 20.90 -6.70 11.83
N THR A 337 20.57 -5.44 11.56
CA THR A 337 21.46 -4.29 11.72
C THR A 337 21.02 -3.38 12.86
N ALA A 338 19.71 -3.24 13.07
CA ALA A 338 19.13 -2.51 14.20
C ALA A 338 17.72 -3.02 14.51
N VAL A 339 17.30 -2.86 15.76
CA VAL A 339 15.92 -3.04 16.21
C VAL A 339 15.35 -1.68 16.59
N VAL A 340 14.18 -1.36 16.06
CA VAL A 340 13.44 -0.14 16.36
C VAL A 340 12.48 -0.44 17.50
N THR A 341 12.60 0.30 18.60
CA THR A 341 11.83 0.07 19.82
C THR A 341 10.99 1.29 20.20
N LEU A 342 9.90 1.04 20.93
CA LEU A 342 9.18 2.05 21.69
C LEU A 342 9.40 1.76 23.18
N HIS A 343 9.70 2.79 23.95
CA HIS A 343 9.83 2.67 25.40
C HIS A 343 8.58 3.24 26.07
N PRO A 344 8.03 2.58 27.10
CA PRO A 344 6.95 3.14 27.90
C PRO A 344 7.32 4.54 28.42
N GLY A 345 6.42 5.52 28.25
CA GLY A 345 6.63 6.89 28.72
C GLY A 345 7.64 7.74 27.93
N ILE A 346 8.35 7.17 26.95
CA ILE A 346 9.29 7.93 26.10
C ILE A 346 8.66 8.16 24.73
N GLN A 347 8.52 9.43 24.35
CA GLN A 347 7.98 9.79 23.04
C GLN A 347 8.97 9.48 21.92
N GLY A 348 8.48 8.83 20.87
CA GLY A 348 9.23 8.57 19.65
C GLY A 348 9.92 7.21 19.62
N ARG A 349 10.64 6.97 18.53
CA ARG A 349 11.28 5.68 18.26
C ARG A 349 12.71 5.66 18.79
N ASN A 350 13.12 4.54 19.33
CA ASN A 350 14.49 4.28 19.77
C ASN A 350 15.10 3.18 18.91
N TYR A 351 16.42 3.05 18.99
CA TYR A 351 17.18 2.10 18.19
C TYR A 351 18.21 1.40 19.05
N ARG A 352 18.25 0.07 18.98
CA ARG A 352 19.29 -0.73 19.61
C ARG A 352 19.91 -1.71 18.62
N LEU A 353 21.10 -2.18 18.95
CA LEU A 353 21.72 -3.29 18.22
C LEU A 353 20.97 -4.60 18.51
N PRO A 354 20.99 -5.54 17.56
CA PRO A 354 20.41 -6.85 17.77
C PRO A 354 21.19 -7.68 18.80
N ASN A 355 20.50 -8.54 19.53
CA ASN A 355 21.06 -9.44 20.52
C ASN A 355 20.67 -10.90 20.22
N LYS A 356 21.06 -11.84 21.09
CA LYS A 356 20.79 -13.28 20.90
C LYS A 356 19.29 -13.61 20.88
N ARG A 357 18.46 -12.91 21.68
CA ARG A 357 17.01 -13.14 21.76
C ARG A 357 16.32 -12.82 20.44
N ASP A 358 16.76 -11.76 19.75
CA ASP A 358 16.21 -11.39 18.44
C ASP A 358 16.40 -12.51 17.40
N TYR A 359 17.59 -13.11 17.36
CA TYR A 359 17.89 -14.22 16.44
C TYR A 359 17.22 -15.54 16.87
N GLN A 360 17.10 -15.80 18.17
CA GLN A 360 16.36 -16.97 18.68
C GLN A 360 14.89 -16.93 18.25
N ALA A 361 14.25 -15.75 18.28
CA ALA A 361 12.88 -15.58 17.83
C ALA A 361 12.72 -15.90 16.33
N VAL A 362 13.68 -15.49 15.50
CA VAL A 362 13.71 -15.82 14.06
C VAL A 362 13.94 -17.32 13.83
N TRP A 363 14.82 -17.95 14.60
CA TRP A 363 15.07 -19.40 14.51
C TRP A 363 13.82 -20.21 14.88
N LYS A 364 13.09 -19.80 15.92
CA LYS A 364 11.79 -20.40 16.29
C LYS A 364 10.77 -20.25 15.16
N ALA A 365 10.68 -19.07 14.54
CA ALA A 365 9.78 -18.84 13.42
C ALA A 365 10.10 -19.75 12.21
N GLN A 366 11.39 -19.97 11.90
CA GLN A 366 11.79 -20.92 10.85
C GLN A 366 11.38 -22.36 11.18
N LYS A 367 11.53 -22.78 12.45
CA LYS A 367 11.06 -24.10 12.89
C LYS A 367 9.53 -24.24 12.80
N ARG A 368 8.78 -23.21 13.23
CA ARG A 368 7.32 -23.18 13.12
C ARG A 368 6.87 -23.28 11.66
N LEU A 369 7.49 -22.51 10.77
CA LEU A 369 7.18 -22.56 9.35
C LEU A 369 7.47 -23.94 8.74
N LYS A 370 8.63 -24.52 9.06
CA LYS A 370 8.98 -25.87 8.62
C LYS A 370 7.96 -26.90 9.09
N ALA A 371 7.55 -26.84 10.36
CA ALA A 371 6.54 -27.76 10.88
C ALA A 371 5.19 -27.66 10.15
N ILE A 372 4.75 -26.44 9.81
CA ILE A 372 3.52 -26.21 9.03
C ILE A 372 3.62 -26.84 7.64
N LEU A 373 4.75 -26.65 6.95
CA LEU A 373 4.97 -27.22 5.62
C LEU A 373 5.09 -28.74 5.66
N ASP A 374 5.85 -29.29 6.63
CA ASP A 374 5.99 -30.74 6.83
C ASP A 374 4.63 -31.40 7.14
N GLU A 375 3.73 -30.72 7.86
CA GLU A 375 2.37 -31.18 8.13
C GLU A 375 1.51 -31.18 6.86
N TRP A 376 1.55 -30.11 6.07
CA TRP A 376 0.84 -30.02 4.79
C TRP A 376 1.31 -31.09 3.80
N GLU A 377 2.63 -31.34 3.71
CA GLU A 377 3.20 -32.40 2.88
C GLU A 377 2.75 -33.79 3.34
N ARG A 378 2.84 -34.09 4.64
CA ARG A 378 2.35 -35.37 5.21
C ARG A 378 0.85 -35.54 5.03
N GLY A 379 0.08 -34.46 5.04
CA GLY A 379 -1.35 -34.43 4.75
C GLY A 379 -1.71 -34.67 3.28
N GLY A 380 -0.72 -34.93 2.41
CA GLY A 380 -0.91 -35.20 0.99
C GLY A 380 -1.09 -33.96 0.14
N LYS A 381 -0.60 -32.79 0.59
CA LYS A 381 -0.68 -31.51 -0.14
C LYS A 381 -2.10 -31.11 -0.54
N LYS A 382 -3.09 -31.42 0.32
CA LYS A 382 -4.49 -31.07 0.08
C LYS A 382 -4.70 -29.56 0.21
N GLY A 383 -5.44 -28.97 -0.72
CA GLY A 383 -5.73 -27.52 -0.74
C GLY A 383 -4.54 -26.67 -1.19
N LEU A 384 -4.64 -25.35 -0.98
CA LEU A 384 -3.57 -24.41 -1.30
C LEU A 384 -2.35 -24.63 -0.39
N CYS A 385 -1.15 -24.42 -0.92
CA CYS A 385 0.06 -24.42 -0.12
C CYS A 385 -0.03 -23.33 0.97
N PRO A 386 0.35 -23.60 2.24
CA PRO A 386 0.36 -22.59 3.29
C PRO A 386 1.22 -21.36 2.94
N VAL A 387 2.25 -21.55 2.13
CA VAL A 387 3.09 -20.47 1.60
C VAL A 387 2.92 -20.44 0.08
N PRO A 388 2.58 -19.30 -0.54
CA PRO A 388 2.46 -19.17 -1.99
C PRO A 388 3.66 -19.75 -2.74
N ASP A 389 3.43 -20.81 -3.51
CA ASP A 389 4.42 -21.52 -4.33
C ASP A 389 4.31 -21.16 -5.82
N GLU A 390 3.40 -20.25 -6.17
CA GLU A 390 3.25 -19.73 -7.52
C GLU A 390 4.51 -18.98 -7.95
N PRO A 391 4.91 -19.09 -9.22
CA PRO A 391 6.10 -18.44 -9.71
C PRO A 391 5.96 -16.91 -9.68
N THR A 392 7.03 -16.23 -9.27
CA THR A 392 7.14 -14.79 -9.48
C THR A 392 7.21 -14.47 -10.98
N PRO A 393 6.93 -13.23 -11.41
CA PRO A 393 7.16 -12.85 -12.80
C PRO A 393 8.64 -12.98 -13.18
N ALA A 394 8.93 -13.66 -14.29
CA ALA A 394 10.31 -13.84 -14.79
C ALA A 394 11.06 -12.52 -15.02
N GLY A 395 10.29 -11.47 -15.36
CA GLY A 395 10.83 -10.19 -15.79
C GLY A 395 11.61 -10.31 -17.10
N GLY A 396 12.26 -9.21 -17.50
CA GLY A 396 12.88 -9.11 -18.83
C GLY A 396 11.90 -8.62 -19.91
N GLY A 397 12.40 -8.40 -21.13
CA GLY A 397 11.60 -7.84 -22.23
C GLY A 397 11.37 -6.32 -22.16
N SER A 398 10.40 -5.82 -22.93
CA SER A 398 10.00 -4.41 -22.95
C SER A 398 8.87 -4.12 -21.94
N GLY A 399 8.57 -2.84 -21.68
CA GLY A 399 7.44 -2.45 -20.83
C GLY A 399 7.53 -2.94 -19.37
N ALA A 400 6.44 -3.51 -18.87
CA ALA A 400 6.26 -3.94 -17.47
C ALA A 400 7.21 -5.08 -17.06
N GLY A 401 7.70 -5.89 -18.01
CA GLY A 401 8.66 -6.97 -17.71
C GLY A 401 10.00 -6.45 -17.16
N ARG A 402 10.38 -5.19 -17.45
CA ARG A 402 11.56 -4.55 -16.84
C ARG A 402 11.36 -4.20 -15.36
N ALA A 403 10.12 -4.18 -14.88
CA ALA A 403 9.76 -3.81 -13.52
C ALA A 403 9.99 -4.95 -12.51
N PHE A 404 10.25 -6.17 -12.98
CA PHE A 404 10.47 -7.34 -12.12
C PHE A 404 11.93 -7.80 -12.23
N SER A 405 12.64 -7.80 -11.11
CA SER A 405 14.04 -8.26 -11.07
C SER A 405 14.31 -9.36 -10.06
N VAL A 406 13.30 -9.77 -9.29
CA VAL A 406 13.43 -10.70 -8.18
C VAL A 406 14.01 -12.07 -8.58
N GLN A 407 13.62 -12.63 -9.74
CA GLN A 407 14.16 -13.90 -10.22
C GLN A 407 15.66 -13.86 -10.54
N LYS A 408 16.22 -12.69 -10.90
CA LYS A 408 17.66 -12.52 -11.12
C LYS A 408 18.49 -12.74 -9.85
N TYR A 409 17.81 -12.84 -8.70
CA TYR A 409 18.38 -13.08 -7.38
C TYR A 409 17.79 -14.35 -6.74
N GLY A 410 17.18 -15.24 -7.51
CA GLY A 410 16.69 -16.55 -7.04
C GLY A 410 15.38 -16.54 -6.25
N MET A 411 14.64 -15.43 -6.22
CA MET A 411 13.28 -15.40 -5.67
C MET A 411 12.29 -15.87 -6.74
N MET A 412 12.10 -17.19 -6.84
CA MET A 412 11.38 -17.83 -7.93
C MET A 412 9.89 -17.99 -7.64
N THR A 413 9.50 -17.98 -6.37
CA THR A 413 8.10 -18.08 -5.91
C THR A 413 7.70 -16.86 -5.09
N PHE A 414 6.40 -16.56 -5.01
CA PHE A 414 5.93 -15.45 -4.17
C PHE A 414 6.31 -15.62 -2.70
N GLY A 415 6.41 -16.87 -2.22
CA GLY A 415 6.96 -17.20 -0.91
C GLY A 415 8.39 -16.66 -0.70
N ASP A 416 9.25 -16.64 -1.72
CA ASP A 416 10.63 -16.14 -1.58
C ASP A 416 10.73 -14.64 -1.28
N LEU A 417 9.62 -13.89 -1.45
CA LEU A 417 9.57 -12.45 -1.16
C LEU A 417 9.44 -12.13 0.33
N PHE A 418 9.26 -13.12 1.19
CA PHE A 418 9.01 -12.96 2.63
C PHE A 418 10.01 -13.74 3.47
N THR A 419 10.40 -13.19 4.62
CA THR A 419 11.15 -13.94 5.63
C THR A 419 10.26 -15.04 6.24
N ALA A 420 10.87 -16.05 6.85
CA ALA A 420 10.11 -17.08 7.56
C ALA A 420 9.19 -16.50 8.65
N ARG A 421 9.65 -15.46 9.35
CA ARG A 421 8.87 -14.80 10.39
C ARG A 421 7.68 -14.00 9.84
N GLN A 422 7.86 -13.33 8.70
CA GLN A 422 6.76 -12.68 7.96
C GLN A 422 5.71 -13.70 7.47
N LYS A 423 6.15 -14.86 6.97
CA LYS A 423 5.25 -15.96 6.54
C LYS A 423 4.41 -16.49 7.69
N VAL A 424 5.04 -16.77 8.84
CA VAL A 424 4.32 -17.21 10.06
C VAL A 424 3.32 -16.14 10.50
N GLY A 425 3.70 -14.86 10.46
CA GLY A 425 2.78 -13.75 10.75
C GLY A 425 1.56 -13.71 9.85
N LEU A 426 1.75 -13.84 8.53
CA LEU A 426 0.65 -13.92 7.56
C LEU A 426 -0.25 -15.14 7.77
N LEU A 427 0.35 -16.30 8.06
CA LEU A 427 -0.37 -17.54 8.33
C LEU A 427 -1.24 -17.48 9.58
N ALA A 428 -0.73 -16.87 10.66
CA ALA A 428 -1.52 -16.66 11.87
C ALA A 428 -2.78 -15.84 11.56
N LEU A 429 -2.62 -14.74 10.83
CA LEU A 429 -3.74 -13.87 10.46
C LEU A 429 -4.75 -14.54 9.53
N THR A 430 -4.27 -15.25 8.50
CA THR A 430 -5.17 -15.95 7.58
C THR A 430 -5.89 -17.11 8.25
N ASN A 431 -5.29 -17.77 9.24
CA ASN A 431 -5.99 -18.78 10.03
C ASN A 431 -7.10 -18.17 10.88
N GLU A 432 -6.84 -17.06 11.58
CA GLU A 432 -7.86 -16.39 12.41
C GLU A 432 -9.04 -15.83 11.58
N THR A 433 -8.83 -15.57 10.28
CA THR A 433 -9.92 -15.17 9.37
C THR A 433 -10.84 -16.30 8.91
N LYS A 434 -10.45 -17.57 9.10
CA LYS A 434 -11.30 -18.70 8.72
C LYS A 434 -12.58 -18.75 9.55
N ASP A 435 -12.50 -18.24 10.78
CA ASP A 435 -13.60 -18.21 11.76
C ASP A 435 -14.50 -16.97 11.62
N ALA A 436 -14.28 -16.12 10.60
CA ALA A 436 -15.08 -14.91 10.41
C ALA A 436 -16.56 -15.24 10.16
N VAL A 437 -17.45 -14.51 10.83
CA VAL A 437 -18.89 -14.78 10.97
C VAL A 437 -19.65 -14.79 9.63
N ASN A 438 -19.23 -13.99 8.65
CA ASN A 438 -19.89 -13.92 7.33
C ASN A 438 -18.91 -13.64 6.17
N SER A 439 -19.39 -13.85 4.93
CA SER A 439 -18.61 -13.76 3.69
C SER A 439 -18.11 -12.34 3.36
N THR A 440 -18.89 -11.30 3.72
CA THR A 440 -18.52 -9.90 3.51
C THR A 440 -17.34 -9.49 4.40
N LEU A 441 -17.40 -9.82 5.69
CA LEU A 441 -16.30 -9.57 6.62
C LEU A 441 -15.04 -10.32 6.22
N LYS A 442 -15.18 -11.59 5.81
CA LYS A 442 -14.06 -12.38 5.29
C LYS A 442 -13.39 -11.70 4.09
N THR A 443 -14.17 -11.14 3.17
CA THR A 443 -13.66 -10.40 2.00
C THR A 443 -12.93 -9.12 2.42
N LEU A 444 -13.52 -8.34 3.32
CA LEU A 444 -12.91 -7.12 3.86
C LEU A 444 -11.58 -7.42 4.54
N ILE A 445 -11.54 -8.41 5.43
CA ILE A 445 -10.31 -8.74 6.15
C ILE A 445 -9.27 -9.32 5.19
N ALA A 446 -9.65 -10.09 4.17
CA ALA A 446 -8.73 -10.55 3.13
C ALA A 446 -8.07 -9.37 2.38
N LEU A 447 -8.83 -8.31 2.04
CA LEU A 447 -8.26 -7.09 1.47
C LEU A 447 -7.27 -6.41 2.45
N LEU A 448 -7.59 -6.36 3.74
CA LEU A 448 -6.70 -5.77 4.75
C LEU A 448 -5.41 -6.58 4.94
N ILE A 449 -5.50 -7.92 4.92
CA ILE A 449 -4.32 -8.80 4.94
C ILE A 449 -3.47 -8.58 3.69
N GLY A 450 -4.08 -8.46 2.50
CA GLY A 450 -3.39 -8.15 1.25
C GLY A 450 -2.61 -6.83 1.31
N LYS A 451 -3.23 -5.79 1.89
CA LYS A 451 -2.57 -4.49 2.15
C LYS A 451 -1.41 -4.62 3.14
N GLY A 452 -1.54 -5.46 4.16
CA GLY A 452 -0.47 -5.75 5.10
C GLY A 452 0.69 -6.51 4.43
N ALA A 453 0.40 -7.45 3.53
CA ALA A 453 1.42 -8.18 2.76
C ALA A 453 2.26 -7.24 1.88
N ASP A 454 1.64 -6.19 1.32
CA ASP A 454 2.34 -5.12 0.61
C ASP A 454 3.26 -4.27 1.53
N GLY A 455 2.87 -4.07 2.79
CA GLY A 455 3.62 -3.26 3.74
C GLY A 455 4.64 -4.02 4.61
N ASN A 456 4.68 -5.35 4.55
CA ASN A 456 5.58 -6.16 5.37
C ASN A 456 6.11 -7.42 4.66
N SER A 457 6.85 -7.20 3.57
CA SER A 457 7.66 -8.22 2.88
C SER A 457 9.15 -7.91 2.99
N SER A 458 10.01 -8.81 2.50
CA SER A 458 11.47 -8.58 2.45
C SER A 458 11.89 -7.55 1.40
N LEU A 459 10.92 -6.98 0.67
CA LEU A 459 11.08 -5.88 -0.28
C LEU A 459 10.64 -4.53 0.31
N CYS A 460 10.15 -4.49 1.55
CA CYS A 460 9.83 -3.25 2.23
C CYS A 460 11.11 -2.60 2.77
N ARG A 461 11.31 -1.29 2.52
CA ARG A 461 12.50 -0.56 3.00
C ARG A 461 12.18 0.37 4.15
N TRP A 462 13.16 0.68 4.98
CA TRP A 462 13.05 1.75 5.97
C TRP A 462 13.18 3.13 5.30
N MET A 463 12.34 4.09 5.72
CA MET A 463 12.47 5.50 5.34
C MET A 463 12.88 6.32 6.57
N ALA A 464 14.18 6.58 6.70
CA ALA A 464 14.73 7.29 7.87
C ALA A 464 14.20 8.72 8.07
N SER A 465 13.66 9.39 7.04
CA SER A 465 13.07 10.73 7.19
C SER A 465 11.72 10.72 7.92
N SER A 466 10.91 9.68 7.72
CA SER A 466 9.60 9.52 8.36
C SER A 466 9.58 8.45 9.47
N GLU A 467 10.65 7.64 9.53
CA GLU A 467 10.82 6.49 10.40
C GLU A 467 9.69 5.47 10.25
N ASN A 468 9.36 5.13 9.01
CA ASN A 468 8.34 4.14 8.69
C ASN A 468 8.82 3.20 7.59
N PRO A 469 8.26 1.99 7.50
CA PRO A 469 8.43 1.13 6.34
C PRO A 469 7.81 1.79 5.10
N VAL A 470 8.37 1.45 3.95
CA VAL A 470 7.84 1.78 2.63
C VAL A 470 7.48 0.48 1.97
N ASN A 471 6.22 0.39 1.56
CA ASN A 471 5.61 -0.76 0.91
C ASN A 471 6.42 -1.24 -0.31
N GLN A 472 6.35 -2.54 -0.60
CA GLN A 472 7.05 -3.14 -1.74
C GLN A 472 6.63 -2.50 -3.07
N PHE A 473 5.36 -2.11 -3.17
CA PHE A 473 4.74 -1.51 -4.34
C PHE A 473 4.79 0.03 -4.36
N SER A 474 5.84 0.63 -3.77
CA SER A 474 6.06 2.08 -3.88
C SER A 474 6.24 2.59 -5.32
N ARG A 475 6.44 1.66 -6.26
CA ARG A 475 6.35 1.81 -7.72
C ARG A 475 5.71 0.53 -8.27
N GLN A 476 5.20 0.57 -9.49
CA GLN A 476 4.61 -0.57 -10.21
C GLN A 476 5.69 -1.61 -10.61
N ALA A 477 6.38 -2.19 -9.64
CA ALA A 477 7.57 -3.03 -9.83
C ALA A 477 7.80 -3.95 -8.62
N LEU A 478 8.47 -5.10 -8.84
CA LEU A 478 9.10 -5.90 -7.78
C LEU A 478 10.62 -5.86 -7.97
N PRO A 479 11.29 -4.80 -7.48
CA PRO A 479 12.73 -4.72 -7.50
C PRO A 479 13.31 -5.47 -6.30
N ILE A 480 14.55 -5.97 -6.42
CA ILE A 480 15.29 -6.32 -5.21
C ILE A 480 15.51 -5.09 -4.31
N VAL A 481 15.46 -5.32 -3.00
CA VAL A 481 15.85 -4.38 -1.96
C VAL A 481 17.04 -4.97 -1.22
N TRP A 482 18.08 -4.18 -0.96
CA TRP A 482 19.32 -4.71 -0.36
C TRP A 482 19.26 -4.77 1.16
N ASP A 483 18.78 -3.69 1.76
CA ASP A 483 18.45 -3.51 3.17
C ASP A 483 16.93 -3.32 3.31
N PHE A 484 16.29 -4.13 4.16
CA PHE A 484 14.84 -4.19 4.29
C PHE A 484 14.38 -4.00 5.74
N CYS A 485 13.11 -3.63 5.89
CA CYS A 485 12.45 -3.44 7.17
C CYS A 485 11.39 -4.53 7.32
N GLU A 486 11.46 -5.27 8.41
CA GLU A 486 10.40 -6.15 8.84
C GLU A 486 9.68 -5.50 10.03
N SER A 487 8.40 -5.21 9.88
CA SER A 487 7.61 -4.66 10.98
C SER A 487 7.07 -5.77 11.87
N SER A 488 7.08 -5.51 13.19
CA SER A 488 6.34 -6.34 14.13
C SER A 488 4.85 -6.28 13.79
N PRO A 489 4.10 -7.40 13.83
CA PRO A 489 2.66 -7.42 13.59
C PRO A 489 1.91 -6.38 14.42
N ALA A 490 2.29 -6.17 15.69
CA ALA A 490 1.63 -5.24 16.63
C ALA A 490 1.98 -3.75 16.39
N SER A 491 2.90 -3.46 15.47
CA SER A 491 3.33 -2.10 15.18
C SER A 491 2.20 -1.26 14.56
N GLN A 492 2.10 0.00 14.99
CA GLN A 492 1.17 0.98 14.42
C GLN A 492 1.74 1.68 13.18
N ALA A 493 2.84 1.18 12.62
CA ALA A 493 3.44 1.75 11.42
C ALA A 493 2.55 1.52 10.19
N ARG A 494 2.71 2.37 9.17
CA ARG A 494 1.94 2.27 7.93
C ARG A 494 2.18 0.92 7.25
N GLY A 495 1.11 0.27 6.79
CA GLY A 495 1.21 -0.98 6.03
C GLY A 495 1.50 -2.21 6.89
N VAL A 496 1.44 -2.09 8.22
CA VAL A 496 1.54 -3.25 9.10
C VAL A 496 0.22 -4.01 9.10
N PHE A 497 0.34 -5.33 9.24
CA PHE A 497 -0.80 -6.25 9.21
C PHE A 497 -1.91 -5.85 10.19
N LEU A 498 -1.59 -5.78 11.50
CA LEU A 498 -2.61 -5.52 12.52
C LEU A 498 -3.05 -4.06 12.57
N SER A 499 -2.18 -3.12 12.19
CA SER A 499 -2.59 -1.72 12.06
C SER A 499 -3.66 -1.55 10.99
N SER A 500 -3.60 -2.36 9.91
CA SER A 500 -4.58 -2.27 8.82
C SER A 500 -5.95 -2.79 9.22
N ILE A 501 -6.01 -3.70 10.19
CA ILE A 501 -7.26 -4.27 10.71
C ILE A 501 -8.00 -3.30 11.65
N GLY A 502 -7.26 -2.45 12.38
CA GLY A 502 -7.84 -1.45 13.28
C GLY A 502 -8.03 -0.04 12.70
N SER A 503 -7.64 0.20 11.44
CA SER A 503 -7.58 1.53 10.81
C SER A 503 -8.82 1.95 10.04
#